data_AF-A0A0P7UNU4-F1
#
_entry.id   AF-A0A0P7UNU4-F1
#
_cell.length_a   1.000
_cell.length_b   1.000
_cell.length_c   1.000
_cell.angle_alpha   90.00
_cell.angle_beta   90.00
_cell.angle_gamma   90.00
#
_symmetry.space_group_name_H-M   'P 1'
#
loop_
_entity.id
_entity.type
_entity.pdbx_description
1 polymer ?
#
loop_
_entity_poly.entity_id
_entity_poly.type
_entity_poly.pdbx_seq_one_letter_code
_entity_poly.pdbx_strand_id
1 'polypeptide(L)'
;GNRKALCFGKQKFNLHEAGKEFEPKALWPTPGSVDLCLITSTPLATVAAHLQACGVTVEEGPVLRSGAVGPITSLYFRDPDHNLIEVSNYNLPPAEEAA
;
A
#
# COMPACT_ATOMS: atom_id res chain seq x y z
N GLY A 1 23.38 -15.74 2.88
CA GLY A 1 22.73 -14.58 2.23
C GLY A 1 21.44 -14.29 2.95
N ASN A 2 21.21 -13.04 3.37
CA ASN A 2 20.08 -12.70 4.25
C ASN A 2 19.06 -11.81 3.51
N ARG A 3 18.51 -12.32 2.40
CA ARG A 3 17.45 -11.61 1.66
C ARG A 3 16.19 -11.59 2.51
N LYS A 4 15.67 -10.39 2.79
CA LYS A 4 14.41 -10.19 3.51
C LYS A 4 13.31 -9.81 2.54
N ALA A 5 12.08 -10.20 2.87
CA ALA A 5 10.90 -9.83 2.10
C ALA A 5 9.69 -9.64 3.00
N LEU A 6 8.77 -8.78 2.57
CA LEU A 6 7.43 -8.62 3.13
C LEU A 6 6.44 -9.31 2.19
N CYS A 7 5.68 -10.28 2.69
CA CYS A 7 4.74 -11.07 1.90
C CYS A 7 3.30 -10.62 2.15
N PHE A 8 2.50 -10.55 1.10
CA PHE A 8 1.06 -10.23 1.17
C PHE A 8 0.32 -10.89 0.01
N GLY A 9 -0.75 -11.63 0.30
CA GLY A 9 -1.44 -12.45 -0.70
C GLY A 9 -0.47 -13.40 -1.42
N LYS A 10 -0.38 -13.28 -2.75
CA LYS A 10 0.55 -14.03 -3.61
C LYS A 10 1.68 -13.14 -4.17
N GLN A 11 1.93 -12.02 -3.52
CA GLN A 11 2.91 -11.00 -3.91
C GLN A 11 3.87 -10.73 -2.74
N LYS A 12 4.96 -10.00 -3.01
CA LYS A 12 5.92 -9.61 -1.99
C LYS A 12 6.70 -8.35 -2.38
N PHE A 13 7.22 -7.66 -1.39
CA PHE A 13 8.30 -6.69 -1.53
C PHE A 13 9.61 -7.33 -1.09
N ASN A 14 10.61 -7.39 -1.96
CA ASN A 14 11.97 -7.74 -1.53
C ASN A 14 12.61 -6.49 -0.93
N LEU A 15 13.26 -6.62 0.23
CA LEU A 15 13.91 -5.51 0.92
C LEU A 15 15.41 -5.56 0.71
N HIS A 16 15.95 -4.48 0.16
CA HIS A 16 17.38 -4.23 0.06
C HIS A 16 17.70 -3.01 0.93
N GLU A 17 18.59 -3.17 1.91
CA GLU A 17 19.06 -2.05 2.73
C GLU A 17 19.96 -1.14 1.87
N ALA A 18 19.78 0.18 1.98
CA ALA A 18 20.56 1.14 1.20
C ALA A 18 22.07 0.95 1.44
N GLY A 19 22.84 0.89 0.35
CA GLY A 19 24.28 0.59 0.36
C GLY A 19 24.64 -0.89 0.56
N LYS A 20 23.66 -1.78 0.77
CA LYS A 20 23.83 -3.23 0.89
C LYS A 20 22.91 -4.00 -0.06
N GLU A 21 22.63 -3.41 -1.21
CA GLU A 21 21.73 -4.03 -2.18
C GLU A 21 22.37 -5.24 -2.85
N PHE A 22 21.53 -6.18 -3.28
CA PHE A 22 21.97 -7.30 -4.11
C PHE A 22 21.86 -6.93 -5.59
N GLU A 23 22.84 -7.36 -6.38
CA GLU A 23 22.74 -7.30 -7.84
C GLU A 23 21.88 -8.44 -8.41
N PRO A 24 21.13 -8.22 -9.51
CA PRO A 24 20.90 -6.91 -10.14
C PRO A 24 19.92 -6.04 -9.32
N LYS A 25 20.10 -4.72 -9.40
CA LYS A 25 19.21 -3.72 -8.77
C LYS A 25 18.78 -2.63 -9.76
N ALA A 26 17.84 -1.77 -9.32
CA ALA A 26 17.49 -0.57 -10.06
C ALA A 26 18.74 0.31 -10.29
N LEU A 27 18.77 1.07 -11.37
CA LEU A 27 19.90 1.95 -11.68
C LEU A 27 20.16 2.98 -10.55
N TRP A 28 19.09 3.48 -9.93
CA TRP A 28 19.13 4.45 -8.84
C TRP A 28 18.26 3.96 -7.67
N PRO A 29 18.74 3.02 -6.84
CA PRO A 29 17.99 2.55 -5.69
C PRO A 29 17.87 3.69 -4.67
N THR A 30 16.65 4.16 -4.44
CA THR A 30 16.39 5.37 -3.66
C THR A 30 15.31 5.08 -2.61
N PRO A 31 15.64 5.08 -1.31
CA PRO A 31 14.64 5.00 -0.25
C PRO A 31 13.64 6.16 -0.36
N GLY A 32 12.36 5.89 -0.08
CA GLY A 32 11.29 6.89 -0.14
C GLY A 32 10.77 7.20 -1.54
N SER A 33 11.31 6.57 -2.59
CA SER A 33 10.91 6.83 -3.98
C SER A 33 9.70 6.02 -4.44
N VAL A 34 9.11 5.18 -3.58
CA VAL A 34 8.00 4.31 -3.95
C VAL A 34 6.68 5.01 -3.67
N ASP A 35 5.79 4.95 -4.65
CA ASP A 35 4.38 5.30 -4.55
C ASP A 35 3.57 4.09 -4.99
N LEU A 36 2.77 3.52 -4.09
CA LEU A 36 2.06 2.26 -4.33
C LEU A 36 0.64 2.28 -3.78
N CYS A 37 -0.23 1.52 -4.44
CA CYS A 37 -1.62 1.29 -4.04
C CYS A 37 -1.85 -0.20 -3.74
N LEU A 38 -2.31 -0.50 -2.51
CA LEU A 38 -2.63 -1.84 -2.03
C LEU A 38 -4.14 -1.97 -1.82
N ILE A 39 -4.72 -2.95 -2.52
CA ILE A 39 -6.12 -3.29 -2.34
C ILE A 39 -6.26 -4.22 -1.13
N THR A 40 -7.17 -3.86 -0.22
CA THR A 40 -7.56 -4.70 0.91
C THR A 40 -9.05 -5.02 0.84
N SER A 41 -9.46 -6.16 1.40
CA SER A 41 -10.86 -6.47 1.66
C SER A 41 -11.33 -5.95 3.02
N THR A 42 -10.41 -5.48 3.86
CA THR A 42 -10.73 -4.90 5.17
C THR A 42 -11.36 -3.51 4.96
N PRO A 43 -12.50 -3.19 5.58
CA PRO A 43 -13.12 -1.88 5.44
C PRO A 43 -12.16 -0.74 5.83
N LEU A 44 -12.09 0.33 5.04
CA LEU A 44 -11.17 1.44 5.31
C LEU A 44 -11.37 2.09 6.68
N ALA A 45 -12.57 2.10 7.24
CA ALA A 45 -12.79 2.58 8.61
C ALA A 45 -11.99 1.76 9.64
N THR A 46 -11.95 0.43 9.48
CA THR A 46 -11.16 -0.48 10.32
C THR A 46 -9.67 -0.27 10.09
N VAL A 47 -9.25 -0.05 8.84
CA VAL A 47 -7.85 0.26 8.52
C VAL A 47 -7.42 1.57 9.16
N ALA A 48 -8.22 2.63 9.06
CA ALA A 48 -7.92 3.93 9.67
C ALA A 48 -7.78 3.82 11.19
N ALA A 49 -8.70 3.12 11.86
CA ALA A 49 -8.64 2.89 13.30
C ALA A 49 -7.38 2.09 13.70
N HIS A 50 -7.01 1.07 12.91
CA HIS A 50 -5.79 0.30 13.13
C HIS A 50 -4.53 1.17 12.99
N LEU A 51 -4.43 1.96 11.92
CA LEU A 51 -3.31 2.89 11.70
C LEU A 51 -3.17 3.86 12.87
N GLN A 52 -4.27 4.46 13.32
CA GLN A 52 -4.27 5.36 14.47
C GLN A 52 -3.79 4.65 15.75
N ALA A 53 -4.26 3.43 16.02
CA ALA A 53 -3.83 2.65 17.17
C ALA A 53 -2.33 2.30 17.14
N CYS A 54 -1.76 2.17 15.93
CA CYS A 54 -0.32 1.98 15.71
C CYS A 54 0.48 3.29 15.73
N GLY A 55 -0.16 4.45 15.91
CA GLY A 55 0.50 5.76 15.86
C GLY A 55 0.90 6.20 14.45
N VAL A 56 0.32 5.60 13.41
CA VAL A 56 0.53 6.00 12.02
C VAL A 56 -0.46 7.11 11.67
N THR A 57 0.06 8.24 11.23
CA THR A 57 -0.75 9.38 10.78
C THR A 57 -1.21 9.11 9.35
N VAL A 58 -2.53 9.17 9.09
CA VAL A 58 -3.03 9.21 7.71
C VAL A 58 -2.95 10.65 7.19
N GLU A 59 -2.27 10.84 6.06
CA GLU A 59 -2.06 12.13 5.41
C GLU A 59 -3.32 12.62 4.69
N GLU A 60 -4.07 11.70 4.08
CA GLU A 60 -5.31 11.98 3.36
C GLU A 60 -6.25 10.77 3.37
N GLY A 61 -7.55 11.02 3.41
CA GLY A 61 -8.60 10.01 3.23
C GLY A 61 -9.59 9.89 4.38
N PRO A 62 -10.70 9.16 4.20
CA PRO A 62 -11.07 8.41 2.99
C PRO A 62 -11.46 9.33 1.83
N VAL A 63 -10.92 9.06 0.63
CA VAL A 63 -11.18 9.85 -0.59
C VAL A 63 -11.36 8.96 -1.80
N LEU A 64 -12.16 9.40 -2.79
CA LEU A 64 -12.37 8.65 -4.03
C LEU A 64 -11.16 8.81 -4.96
N ARG A 65 -10.77 7.71 -5.61
CA ARG A 65 -9.66 7.62 -6.58
C ARG A 65 -10.00 6.68 -7.72
N SER A 66 -9.18 6.74 -8.77
CA SER A 66 -9.27 5.83 -9.92
C SER A 66 -8.36 4.63 -9.69
N GLY A 67 -8.95 3.46 -9.43
CA GLY A 67 -8.22 2.20 -9.39
C GLY A 67 -8.05 1.60 -10.78
N ALA A 68 -7.23 0.55 -10.87
CA ALA A 68 -6.91 -0.10 -12.14
C ALA A 68 -8.13 -0.70 -12.86
N VAL A 69 -9.16 -1.15 -12.13
CA VAL A 69 -10.38 -1.75 -12.71
C VAL A 69 -11.67 -1.02 -12.36
N GLY A 70 -11.56 0.20 -11.79
CA GLY A 70 -12.73 0.99 -11.41
C GLY A 70 -12.47 1.93 -10.23
N PRO A 71 -13.50 2.67 -9.79
CA PRO A 71 -13.37 3.58 -8.64
C PRO A 71 -13.02 2.85 -7.35
N ILE A 72 -12.11 3.43 -6.59
CA ILE A 72 -11.70 2.95 -5.26
C ILE A 72 -11.85 4.08 -4.24
N THR A 73 -12.05 3.73 -2.98
CA THR A 73 -11.87 4.66 -1.86
C THR A 73 -10.51 4.37 -1.24
N SER A 74 -9.75 5.40 -0.88
CA SER A 74 -8.34 5.28 -0.49
C SER A 74 -8.01 6.05 0.80
N LEU A 75 -7.03 5.54 1.55
CA LEU A 75 -6.30 6.21 2.62
C LEU A 75 -4.82 6.30 2.26
N TYR A 76 -4.17 7.41 2.61
CA TYR A 76 -2.76 7.66 2.33
C TYR A 76 -1.97 7.85 3.62
N PHE A 77 -0.78 7.26 3.71
CA PHE A 77 0.17 7.45 4.81
C PHE A 77 1.60 7.15 4.35
N ARG A 78 2.57 7.39 5.25
CA ARG A 78 4.00 7.15 5.00
C ARG A 78 4.50 5.91 5.71
N ASP A 79 5.39 5.18 5.06
CA ASP A 79 6.23 4.18 5.72
C ASP A 79 7.50 4.84 6.33
N PRO A 80 8.39 4.08 6.99
CA PRO A 80 9.59 4.62 7.63
C PRO A 80 10.59 5.31 6.69
N ASP A 81 10.61 4.96 5.39
CA ASP A 81 11.48 5.58 4.40
C ASP A 81 10.76 6.74 3.66
N HIS A 82 9.54 7.10 4.09
CA HIS A 82 8.66 8.10 3.48
C HIS A 82 8.10 7.74 2.09
N ASN A 83 8.05 6.45 1.75
CA ASN A 83 7.29 5.98 0.60
C ASN A 83 5.81 6.34 0.79
N LEU A 84 5.12 6.70 -0.29
CA LEU A 84 3.68 6.95 -0.25
C LEU A 84 2.94 5.62 -0.34
N ILE A 85 2.20 5.29 0.72
CA ILE A 85 1.40 4.08 0.79
C ILE A 85 -0.06 4.46 0.70
N GLU A 86 -0.71 4.00 -0.37
CA GLU A 86 -2.16 4.05 -0.53
C GLU A 86 -2.76 2.68 -0.19
N VAL A 87 -3.75 2.66 0.71
CA VAL A 87 -4.56 1.47 1.00
C VAL A 87 -6.01 1.74 0.61
N SER A 88 -6.59 0.83 -0.17
CA SER A 88 -7.85 1.10 -0.85
C SER A 88 -8.83 -0.08 -0.85
N ASN A 89 -10.11 0.22 -0.89
CA ASN A 89 -11.18 -0.75 -1.19
C ASN A 89 -11.80 -0.42 -2.55
N TYR A 90 -12.14 -1.45 -3.35
CA TYR A 90 -13.10 -1.27 -4.43
C TYR A 90 -14.50 -1.11 -3.85
N ASN A 91 -15.18 -0.04 -4.23
CA ASN A 91 -16.59 0.17 -3.89
C ASN A 91 -17.42 -0.70 -4.84
N LEU A 92 -17.49 -2.01 -4.58
CA LEU A 92 -18.40 -2.86 -5.32
C LEU A 92 -19.84 -2.42 -4.98
N PRO A 93 -20.72 -2.20 -5.97
CA PRO A 93 -22.14 -2.12 -5.69
C PRO A 93 -22.59 -3.44 -5.01
N PRO A 94 -23.65 -3.41 -4.17
CA PRO A 94 -24.20 -4.63 -3.59
C PRO A 94 -24.47 -5.66 -4.70
N ALA A 95 -24.25 -6.94 -4.40
CA ALA A 95 -24.26 -8.04 -5.37
C ALA A 95 -25.61 -8.30 -6.10
N GLU A 96 -26.61 -7.42 -5.97
CA GLU A 96 -27.93 -7.54 -6.61
C GLU A 96 -28.04 -6.88 -7.98
N GLU A 97 -27.06 -6.08 -8.44
CA GLU A 97 -27.13 -5.40 -9.75
C GLU A 97 -26.34 -6.09 -10.88
N ALA A 98 -25.86 -7.32 -10.66
CA ALA A 98 -25.10 -8.11 -11.65
C ALA A 98 -25.90 -9.30 -12.23
N ALA A 99 -27.22 -9.17 -12.33
CA ALA A 99 -28.13 -10.16 -12.95
C ALA A 99 -28.86 -9.58 -14.16
#